data_AF-S0J2L0-F1
#
_entry.id   AF-S0J2L0-F1
#
_cell.length_a   1.000
_cell.length_b   1.000
_cell.length_c   1.000
_cell.angle_alpha   90.00
_cell.angle_beta   90.00
_cell.angle_gamma   90.00
#
_symmetry.space_group_name_H-M   'P 1'
#
loop_
_entity.id
_entity.type
_entity.pdbx_description
1 polymer ?
#
loop_
_entity_poly.entity_id
_entity_poly.type
_entity_poly.pdbx_seq_one_letter_code
_entity_poly.pdbx_strand_id
1 'polypeptide(L)' 'MSNKERVMQLIDDMPDSKLIFVVNMLESLKAYAGEEIEPDEWDLKMITDAEKVNDGNTMTMDEVAKELGITL' A
#
# COMPACT_ATOMS: atom_id res chain seq x y z
N MET A 1 1.24 13.29 -25.63
CA MET A 1 2.24 13.45 -24.56
C MET A 1 2.05 12.30 -23.60
N SER A 2 3.08 11.50 -23.38
CA SER A 2 3.05 10.38 -22.45
C SER A 2 3.12 10.88 -21.01
N ASN A 3 2.63 10.08 -20.07
CA ASN A 3 2.74 10.38 -18.64
C ASN A 3 4.22 10.56 -18.21
N LYS A 4 5.14 9.82 -18.82
CA LYS A 4 6.58 9.97 -18.59
C LYS A 4 7.09 11.35 -18.96
N GLU A 5 6.73 11.85 -20.15
CA GLU A 5 7.11 13.20 -20.60
C GLU A 5 6.51 14.28 -19.69
N ARG A 6 5.27 14.09 -19.23
CA ARG A 6 4.62 15.02 -18.30
C ARG A 6 5.31 15.09 -16.93
N VAL A 7 5.79 13.95 -16.41
CA VAL A 7 6.54 13.90 -15.14
C VAL A 7 7.87 14.63 -15.26
N MET A 8 8.61 14.43 -16.34
CA MET A 8 9.89 15.14 -16.55
C MET A 8 9.71 16.65 -16.58
N GLN A 9 8.68 17.15 -17.30
CA GLN A 9 8.37 18.58 -17.31
C GLN A 9 8.05 19.15 -15.93
N LEU A 10 7.28 18.41 -15.11
CA LEU A 10 6.94 18.83 -13.75
C LEU A 10 8.16 18.89 -12.82
N ILE A 11 9.17 18.05 -13.07
CA ILE A 11 10.42 18.05 -12.32
C ILE A 11 11.30 19.23 -12.76
N ASP A 12 11.42 19.48 -14.07
CA ASP A 12 12.24 20.56 -14.62
C ASP A 12 11.77 21.96 -14.18
N ASP A 13 10.45 22.14 -14.01
CA ASP A 13 9.86 23.42 -13.55
C ASP A 13 9.98 23.65 -12.03
N MET A 14 10.55 22.71 -11.27
CA MET A 14 10.56 22.73 -9.81
C MET A 14 11.85 23.33 -9.24
N PRO A 15 11.80 24.11 -8.14
CA PRO A 15 13.01 24.57 -7.46
C PRO A 15 13.84 23.41 -6.89
N ASP A 16 15.17 23.45 -7.05
CA ASP A 16 16.11 22.42 -6.58
C ASP A 16 15.90 21.98 -5.12
N SER A 17 15.56 22.93 -4.23
CA SER A 17 15.30 22.66 -2.82
C SER A 17 14.14 21.68 -2.56
N LYS A 18 13.25 21.49 -3.56
CA LYS A 18 12.11 20.57 -3.50
C LYS A 18 12.38 19.25 -4.22
N LEU A 19 13.44 19.16 -5.04
CA LEU A 19 13.77 17.93 -5.76
C LEU A 19 14.11 16.77 -4.81
N ILE A 20 14.74 17.05 -3.67
CA ILE A 20 15.02 16.04 -2.64
C ILE A 20 13.72 15.34 -2.18
N PHE A 21 12.64 16.08 -2.01
CA PHE A 21 11.34 15.51 -1.63
C PHE A 21 10.76 14.63 -2.73
N VAL A 22 10.88 15.05 -4.00
CA VAL A 22 10.42 14.27 -5.15
C VAL A 22 11.21 12.97 -5.30
N VAL A 23 12.53 13.01 -5.10
CA VAL A 23 13.39 11.81 -5.10
C VAL A 23 12.93 10.82 -4.04
N ASN A 24 12.79 11.25 -2.78
CA ASN A 24 12.34 10.38 -1.69
C ASN A 24 10.96 9.76 -1.95
N MET A 25 10.04 10.54 -2.54
CA MET A 25 8.71 10.05 -2.91
C MET A 25 8.78 9.00 -4.02
N LEU A 26 9.57 9.22 -5.07
CA LEU A 26 9.75 8.26 -6.16
C LEU A 26 10.44 6.97 -5.68
N GLU A 27 11.40 7.07 -4.76
CA GLU A 27 12.03 5.92 -4.10
C GLU A 27 11.02 5.13 -3.29
N SER A 28 10.15 5.80 -2.52
CA SER A 28 9.08 5.17 -1.74
C SER A 28 8.07 4.46 -2.64
N LEU A 29 7.68 5.11 -3.76
CA LEU A 29 6.79 4.50 -4.74
C LEU A 29 7.44 3.29 -5.41
N LYS A 30 8.75 3.33 -5.67
CA LYS A 30 9.49 2.20 -6.23
C LYS A 30 9.55 1.03 -5.25
N ALA A 31 9.75 1.29 -3.96
CA ALA A 31 9.70 0.26 -2.92
C ALA A 31 8.30 -0.38 -2.81
N TYR A 32 7.24 0.41 -2.96
CA TYR A 32 5.86 -0.09 -2.97
C TYR A 32 5.49 -0.83 -4.27
N ALA A 33 6.11 -0.47 -5.41
CA ALA A 33 5.67 -0.88 -6.74
C ALA A 33 6.21 -2.25 -7.22
N GLY A 34 6.83 -3.08 -6.36
CA GLY A 34 7.13 -4.45 -6.81
C GLY A 34 8.27 -5.19 -6.13
N GLU A 35 8.66 -4.85 -4.91
CA GLU A 35 9.37 -5.84 -4.09
C GLU A 35 8.33 -6.51 -3.18
N GLU A 36 8.02 -7.78 -3.47
CA GLU A 36 7.53 -8.68 -2.41
C GLU A 36 8.62 -8.67 -1.35
N ILE A 37 8.41 -7.86 -0.32
CA ILE A 37 9.24 -7.94 0.88
C ILE A 37 8.89 -9.29 1.48
N GLU A 38 9.86 -10.21 1.45
CA GLU A 38 9.71 -11.51 2.10
C GLU A 38 9.26 -11.31 3.54
N PRO A 39 8.19 -11.99 4.00
CA PRO A 39 7.70 -11.87 5.37
C PRO A 39 8.83 -12.11 6.36
N ASP A 40 9.00 -11.20 7.32
CA ASP A 40 9.96 -11.42 8.40
C ASP A 40 9.44 -12.49 9.39
N GLU A 41 10.26 -12.86 10.37
CA GLU A 41 9.85 -13.88 11.37
C GLU A 41 8.59 -13.48 12.14
N TRP A 42 8.36 -12.18 12.31
CA TRP A 42 7.18 -11.67 12.99
C TRP A 42 5.94 -11.76 12.11
N ASP A 43 6.06 -11.41 10.82
CA ASP A 43 4.99 -11.58 9.83
C ASP A 43 4.58 -13.05 9.70
N LEU A 44 5.54 -13.97 9.60
CA LEU A 44 5.28 -15.41 9.54
C LEU A 44 4.55 -15.91 10.79
N LYS A 45 4.93 -15.40 11.97
CA LYS A 45 4.25 -15.71 13.22
C LYS A 45 2.80 -15.19 13.21
N MET A 46 2.58 -13.97 12.74
CA MET A 46 1.23 -13.39 12.66
C MET A 46 0.33 -14.18 11.71
N ILE A 47 0.84 -14.61 10.56
CA ILE A 47 0.11 -15.48 9.62
C ILE A 47 -0.24 -16.81 10.30
N THR A 48 0.73 -17.46 10.93
CA THR A 48 0.54 -18.74 11.63
C THR A 48 -0.50 -18.63 12.75
N ASP A 49 -0.49 -17.52 13.50
CA ASP A 49 -1.46 -17.30 14.57
C ASP A 49 -2.85 -16.97 14.02
N ALA A 50 -2.94 -16.24 12.91
CA ALA A 50 -4.19 -15.99 12.21
C ALA A 50 -4.82 -17.30 11.68
N GLU A 51 -4.03 -18.20 11.10
CA GLU A 51 -4.49 -19.51 10.61
C GLU A 51 -5.05 -20.43 11.70
N LYS A 52 -4.62 -20.28 12.96
CA LYS A 52 -5.17 -21.06 14.08
C LYS A 52 -6.56 -20.59 14.51
N VAL A 53 -6.86 -19.31 14.32
CA VAL A 53 -8.09 -18.67 14.82
C VAL A 53 -9.10 -18.50 13.69
N ASN A 54 -8.63 -18.34 12.45
CA ASN A 54 -9.45 -18.21 11.27
C ASN A 54 -9.95 -19.60 10.84
N ASP A 55 -11.25 -19.82 10.96
CA ASP A 55 -11.93 -21.04 10.53
C ASP A 55 -12.16 -21.10 9.00
N GLY A 56 -11.67 -20.10 8.27
CA GLY A 56 -11.79 -19.97 6.82
C GLY A 56 -13.13 -19.41 6.37
N ASN A 57 -14.05 -19.09 7.29
CA ASN A 57 -15.28 -18.42 6.93
C ASN A 57 -14.99 -16.96 6.55
N THR A 58 -15.56 -16.54 5.43
CA THR A 58 -15.46 -15.15 4.96
C THR A 58 -16.86 -14.54 4.92
N MET A 59 -16.94 -13.24 5.18
CA MET A 59 -18.16 -12.45 5.07
C MET A 59 -17.84 -11.12 4.43
N THR A 60 -18.82 -10.57 3.72
CA THR A 60 -18.75 -9.25 3.12
C THR A 60 -18.92 -8.16 4.18
N MET A 61 -18.41 -6.96 3.89
CA MET A 61 -18.54 -5.83 4.82
C MET A 61 -20.03 -5.46 5.08
N ASP A 62 -20.89 -5.64 4.07
CA ASP A 62 -22.34 -5.41 4.20
C ASP A 62 -23.01 -6.41 5.17
N GLU A 63 -22.57 -7.67 5.15
CA GLU A 63 -23.07 -8.71 6.08
C GLU A 63 -22.66 -8.39 7.52
N VAL A 64 -21.41 -7.98 7.73
CA VAL A 64 -20.91 -7.51 9.04
C VAL A 64 -21.74 -6.34 9.54
N ALA A 65 -21.97 -5.33 8.69
CA ALA A 65 -22.70 -4.13 9.07
C ALA A 65 -24.15 -4.42 9.45
N LYS A 66 -24.80 -5.32 8.69
CA LYS A 66 -26.15 -5.79 8.99
C LYS A 66 -26.21 -6.54 10.32
N GLU A 67 -25.24 -7.40 10.62
CA GLU A 67 -25.19 -8.15 11.88
C GLU A 67 -24.96 -7.24 13.08
N LEU A 68 -24.10 -6.23 12.93
CA LEU A 68 -23.81 -5.26 13.99
C LEU A 68 -24.86 -4.14 14.11
N GLY A 69 -25.84 -4.08 13.20
CA GLY A 69 -26.87 -3.05 13.18
C GLY A 69 -26.34 -1.65 12.86
N ILE A 70 -25.23 -1.57 12.14
CA ILE A 70 -24.59 -0.32 11.72
C ILE A 70 -24.85 -0.05 10.24
N THR A 71 -24.88 1.22 9.86
CA THR A 71 -24.93 1.65 8.46
C THR A 71 -23.55 2.11 8.04
N LEU A 72 -23.03 1.56 6.94
CA LEU A 72 -21.75 1.94 6.33
C LEU A 72 -21.88 3.19 5.47
#